data_AF-A0A0C4EDN1-F1
#
_entry.id   AF-A0A0C4EDN1-F1
#
_cell.length_a   1.000
_cell.length_b   1.000
_cell.length_c   1.000
_cell.angle_alpha   90.00
_cell.angle_beta   90.00
_cell.angle_gamma   90.00
#
_symmetry.space_group_name_H-M   'P 1'
#
loop_
_entity.id
_entity.type
_entity.pdbx_description
1 polymer ?
#
loop_
_entity_poly.entity_id
_entity_poly.type
_entity_poly.pdbx_seq_one_letter_code
_entity_poly.pdbx_strand_id
1 'polypeptide(L)'
;MTGVVKRMRALKNKLYALKFGPGGAVLPANITRIHMEFGLKNGQGHVGPTKFWRDNLPRLKFWNPSVPMIVNRTSEADKPATMSIYLRQSAAGSSKKKGGGSNKPAATTTATTKPSATEATTTPDTAEAKQAASRSAWDGTAQPPPPVDGERVVTIDMTHMHSTAILAELVTKTGAVAAKPNLDEAEDMAALADVKKQGEADRKLVLEYVQGQKRQKALLERARREADAIKAANAM
;
A
#
# COMPACT_ATOMS: atom_id res chain seq x y z
N MET A 1 22.23 11.26 22.28
CA MET A 1 22.05 11.38 20.82
C MET A 1 22.27 10.01 20.18
N THR A 2 21.43 9.55 19.24
CA THR A 2 21.61 8.22 18.62
C THR A 2 22.70 8.27 17.54
N GLY A 3 23.62 7.29 17.55
CA GLY A 3 24.72 7.23 16.59
C GLY A 3 24.25 7.11 15.13
N VAL A 4 25.02 7.70 14.20
CA VAL A 4 24.72 7.73 12.75
C VAL A 4 24.53 6.32 12.20
N VAL A 5 25.42 5.38 12.53
CA VAL A 5 25.37 3.99 12.06
C VAL A 5 24.05 3.31 12.45
N LYS A 6 23.58 3.53 13.68
CA LYS A 6 22.29 2.98 14.15
C LYS A 6 21.12 3.54 13.33
N ARG A 7 21.14 4.84 13.04
CA ARG A 7 20.12 5.50 12.21
C ARG A 7 20.14 4.98 10.77
N MET A 8 21.33 4.84 10.18
CA MET A 8 21.49 4.33 8.81
C MET A 8 21.04 2.88 8.67
N ARG A 9 21.37 2.00 9.63
CA ARG A 9 20.87 0.61 9.62
C ARG A 9 19.35 0.53 9.71
N ALA A 10 18.72 1.39 10.52
CA ALA A 10 17.26 1.46 10.61
C ALA A 10 16.62 1.96 9.31
N LEU A 11 17.24 2.96 8.65
CA LEU A 11 16.80 3.48 7.37
C LEU A 11 16.95 2.44 6.25
N LYS A 12 18.13 1.84 6.09
CA LYS A 12 18.39 0.80 5.08
C LYS A 12 17.38 -0.34 5.20
N ASN A 13 17.11 -0.82 6.42
CA ASN A 13 16.09 -1.85 6.65
C ASN A 13 14.69 -1.46 6.12
N LYS A 14 14.27 -0.20 6.34
CA LYS A 14 12.97 0.28 5.84
C LYS A 14 12.96 0.42 4.32
N LEU A 15 14.05 0.92 3.74
CA LEU A 15 14.18 1.07 2.29
C LEU A 15 14.17 -0.27 1.57
N TYR A 16 14.93 -1.26 2.03
CA TYR A 16 14.91 -2.59 1.41
C TYR A 16 13.57 -3.28 1.57
N ALA A 17 12.89 -3.09 2.70
CA ALA A 17 11.52 -3.57 2.87
C ALA A 17 10.53 -2.87 1.92
N LEU A 18 10.79 -1.63 1.52
CA LEU A 18 9.99 -0.89 0.54
C LEU A 18 10.30 -1.35 -0.91
N LYS A 19 11.56 -1.60 -1.22
CA LYS A 19 12.03 -2.00 -2.56
C LYS A 19 11.70 -3.45 -2.90
N PHE A 20 12.01 -4.37 -1.99
CA PHE A 20 12.06 -5.81 -2.26
C PHE A 20 11.15 -6.63 -1.35
N GLY A 21 10.33 -5.97 -0.53
CA GLY A 21 9.32 -6.66 0.24
C GLY A 21 8.20 -7.23 -0.66
N PRO A 22 7.37 -8.15 -0.14
CA PRO A 22 6.18 -8.64 -0.83
C PRO A 22 5.34 -7.47 -1.38
N GLY A 23 5.09 -7.43 -2.69
CA GLY A 23 4.37 -6.33 -3.35
C GLY A 23 5.24 -5.25 -4.00
N GLY A 24 6.57 -5.33 -3.86
CA GLY A 24 7.49 -4.58 -4.71
C GLY A 24 7.47 -5.15 -6.13
N ALA A 25 6.75 -4.51 -7.03
CA ALA A 25 6.62 -4.95 -8.42
C ALA A 25 6.64 -3.75 -9.38
N VAL A 26 7.06 -4.00 -10.61
CA VAL A 26 7.02 -3.03 -11.69
C VAL A 26 5.76 -3.27 -12.50
N LEU A 27 4.82 -2.32 -12.44
CA LEU A 27 3.61 -2.32 -13.27
C LEU A 27 3.94 -2.06 -14.75
N PRO A 28 3.22 -2.69 -15.70
CA PRO A 28 3.31 -2.35 -17.12
C PRO A 28 2.73 -0.96 -17.42
N ALA A 29 3.23 -0.35 -18.52
CA ALA A 29 2.92 1.04 -18.90
C ALA A 29 1.46 1.28 -19.34
N ASN A 30 0.67 0.22 -19.52
CA ASN A 30 -0.75 0.31 -19.84
C ASN A 30 -1.61 0.73 -18.64
N ILE A 31 -1.10 0.68 -17.41
CA ILE A 31 -1.86 1.08 -16.22
C ILE A 31 -1.76 2.59 -16.03
N THR A 32 -2.91 3.25 -15.98
CA THR A 32 -3.00 4.70 -15.86
C THR A 32 -3.25 5.15 -14.43
N ARG A 33 -4.08 4.43 -13.66
CA ARG A 33 -4.43 4.76 -12.28
C ARG A 33 -4.85 3.53 -11.50
N ILE A 34 -4.62 3.56 -10.18
CA ILE A 34 -5.20 2.60 -9.23
C ILE A 34 -6.02 3.38 -8.20
N HIS A 35 -7.26 2.97 -7.99
CA HIS A 35 -8.15 3.49 -6.97
C HIS A 35 -8.57 2.35 -6.04
N MET A 36 -8.55 2.59 -4.74
CA MET A 36 -8.86 1.59 -3.72
C MET A 36 -9.87 2.17 -2.74
N GLU A 37 -10.98 1.46 -2.53
CA GLU A 37 -12.03 1.83 -1.59
C GLU A 37 -12.26 0.73 -0.56
N PHE A 38 -12.23 1.07 0.73
CA PHE A 38 -12.50 0.12 1.82
C PHE A 38 -12.88 0.83 3.13
N GLY A 39 -13.39 0.07 4.09
CA GLY A 39 -13.85 0.58 5.38
C GLY A 39 -12.75 1.16 6.28
N LEU A 40 -13.14 2.11 7.14
CA LEU A 40 -12.29 2.65 8.20
C LEU A 40 -12.01 1.61 9.29
N LYS A 41 -13.02 0.82 9.63
CA LYS A 41 -12.96 -0.24 10.63
C LYS A 41 -12.62 -1.57 9.97
N ASN A 42 -11.88 -2.40 10.69
CA ASN A 42 -11.44 -3.71 10.21
C ASN A 42 -12.51 -4.81 10.33
N GLY A 43 -13.77 -4.46 10.60
CA GLY A 43 -14.88 -5.42 10.62
C GLY A 43 -15.22 -5.91 9.21
N GLN A 44 -16.11 -6.91 9.09
CA GLN A 44 -16.70 -7.33 7.82
C GLN A 44 -15.71 -7.56 6.65
N GLY A 45 -14.56 -8.17 6.91
CA GLY A 45 -13.60 -8.53 5.85
C GLY A 45 -12.66 -7.41 5.39
N HIS A 46 -12.62 -6.26 6.07
CA HIS A 46 -11.75 -5.11 5.71
C HIS A 46 -10.29 -5.20 6.20
N VAL A 47 -9.90 -6.27 6.90
CA VAL A 47 -8.51 -6.48 7.41
C VAL A 47 -7.51 -6.59 6.27
N GLY A 48 -7.83 -7.38 5.24
CA GLY A 48 -6.97 -7.61 4.06
C GLY A 48 -6.62 -6.34 3.32
N PRO A 49 -7.62 -5.56 2.86
CA PRO A 49 -7.43 -4.24 2.27
C PRO A 49 -6.55 -3.32 3.11
N THR A 50 -6.79 -3.27 4.43
CA THR A 50 -6.01 -2.43 5.34
C THR A 50 -4.54 -2.83 5.40
N LYS A 51 -4.25 -4.14 5.40
CA LYS A 51 -2.87 -4.67 5.33
C LYS A 51 -2.25 -4.44 3.97
N PHE A 52 -3.02 -4.62 2.90
CA PHE A 52 -2.57 -4.36 1.54
C PHE A 52 -2.14 -2.89 1.36
N TRP A 53 -2.97 -1.94 1.81
CA TRP A 53 -2.67 -0.51 1.79
C TRP A 53 -1.43 -0.12 2.61
N ARG A 54 -1.22 -0.74 3.78
CA ARG A 54 -0.08 -0.39 4.65
C ARG A 54 1.24 -0.99 4.19
N ASP A 55 1.21 -2.23 3.70
CA ASP A 55 2.41 -3.01 3.46
C ASP A 55 2.76 -3.11 1.96
N ASN A 56 1.79 -3.34 1.08
CA ASN A 56 2.04 -3.65 -0.33
C ASN A 56 1.92 -2.42 -1.24
N LEU A 57 0.90 -1.58 -1.05
CA LEU A 57 0.66 -0.39 -1.89
C LEU A 57 1.85 0.59 -1.90
N PRO A 58 2.53 0.89 -0.76
CA PRO A 58 3.69 1.77 -0.77
C PRO A 58 4.88 1.17 -1.54
N ARG A 59 5.04 -0.16 -1.50
CA ARG A 59 6.10 -0.88 -2.23
C ARG A 59 5.87 -0.80 -3.73
N LEU A 60 4.62 -0.91 -4.17
CA LEU A 60 4.23 -0.73 -5.57
C LEU A 60 4.49 0.71 -6.03
N LYS A 61 4.13 1.70 -5.21
CA LYS A 61 4.34 3.13 -5.51
C LYS A 61 5.81 3.51 -5.65
N PHE A 62 6.70 2.85 -4.92
CA PHE A 62 8.15 3.08 -5.00
C PHE A 62 8.70 2.83 -6.41
N TRP A 63 8.30 1.74 -7.06
CA TRP A 63 8.71 1.41 -8.42
C TRP A 63 7.89 2.14 -9.49
N ASN A 64 6.66 2.53 -9.16
CA ASN A 64 5.72 3.17 -10.08
C ASN A 64 5.31 4.57 -9.61
N PRO A 65 6.24 5.55 -9.54
CA PRO A 65 5.92 6.90 -9.06
C PRO A 65 4.90 7.62 -9.96
N SER A 66 4.93 7.36 -11.27
CA SER A 66 4.06 8.00 -12.24
C SER A 66 2.59 7.57 -12.14
N VAL A 67 2.31 6.38 -11.60
CA VAL A 67 0.93 5.87 -11.48
C VAL A 67 0.28 6.44 -10.23
N PRO A 68 -0.76 7.28 -10.32
CA PRO A 68 -1.52 7.71 -9.15
C PRO A 68 -2.20 6.51 -8.49
N MET A 69 -1.94 6.35 -7.18
CA MET A 69 -2.57 5.34 -6.33
C MET A 69 -3.36 6.08 -5.27
N ILE A 70 -4.68 6.05 -5.38
CA ILE A 70 -5.60 6.84 -4.55
C ILE A 70 -6.37 5.87 -3.65
N VAL A 71 -6.52 6.26 -2.39
CA VAL A 71 -7.25 5.50 -1.39
C VAL A 71 -8.41 6.33 -0.89
N ASN A 72 -9.61 5.79 -1.01
CA ASN A 72 -10.82 6.31 -0.41
C ASN A 72 -11.20 5.40 0.76
N ARG A 73 -11.30 5.95 1.96
CA ARG A 73 -11.82 5.20 3.11
C ARG A 73 -13.22 5.70 3.44
N THR A 74 -14.08 4.81 3.91
CA THR A 74 -15.47 5.13 4.27
C THR A 74 -15.77 4.68 5.70
N SER A 75 -16.68 5.38 6.39
CA SER A 75 -17.19 4.99 7.70
C SER A 75 -18.20 3.84 7.63
N GLU A 76 -18.81 3.64 6.47
CA GLU A 76 -19.79 2.58 6.23
C GLU A 76 -19.07 1.22 6.14
N ALA A 77 -19.33 0.35 7.12
CA ALA A 77 -18.65 -0.93 7.23
C ALA A 77 -19.17 -1.97 6.22
N ASP A 78 -20.40 -1.80 5.73
CA ASP A 78 -21.08 -2.77 4.87
C ASP A 78 -20.74 -2.59 3.38
N LYS A 79 -20.09 -1.49 3.01
CA LYS A 79 -19.62 -1.28 1.64
C LYS A 79 -18.52 -2.31 1.29
N PRO A 80 -18.59 -2.97 0.12
CA PRO A 80 -17.58 -3.94 -0.27
C PRO A 80 -16.23 -3.25 -0.48
N ALA A 81 -15.15 -3.94 -0.10
CA ALA A 81 -13.81 -3.44 -0.33
C ALA A 81 -13.41 -3.71 -1.78
N THR A 82 -13.25 -2.66 -2.58
CA THR A 82 -12.95 -2.81 -4.02
C THR A 82 -11.70 -2.05 -4.41
N MET A 83 -10.97 -2.61 -5.37
CA MET A 83 -9.84 -1.95 -6.01
C MET A 83 -10.08 -1.88 -7.51
N SER A 84 -10.08 -0.67 -8.05
CA SER A 84 -10.30 -0.36 -9.45
C SER A 84 -8.98 0.01 -10.12
N ILE A 85 -8.59 -0.78 -11.11
CA ILE A 85 -7.38 -0.58 -11.89
C ILE A 85 -7.78 -0.07 -13.27
N TYR A 86 -7.27 1.09 -13.66
CA TYR A 86 -7.53 1.70 -14.96
C TYR A 86 -6.42 1.30 -15.93
N LEU A 87 -6.80 0.62 -17.01
CA LEU A 87 -5.89 0.21 -18.07
C LEU A 87 -6.24 0.95 -19.35
N ARG A 88 -5.22 1.53 -19.99
CA ARG A 88 -5.32 2.03 -21.35
C ARG A 88 -5.58 0.85 -22.29
N GLN A 89 -6.61 0.97 -23.10
CA GLN A 89 -6.92 0.02 -24.14
C GLN A 89 -5.84 0.15 -25.23
N SER A 90 -4.83 -0.73 -25.15
CA SER A 90 -3.93 -0.93 -26.27
C SER A 90 -4.78 -1.47 -27.43
N ALA A 91 -4.63 -0.90 -28.62
CA ALA A 91 -5.25 -1.39 -29.86
C ALA A 91 -4.94 -2.88 -30.16
N ALA A 92 -4.03 -3.51 -29.41
CA ALA A 92 -3.68 -4.93 -29.51
C ALA A 92 -4.67 -5.90 -28.83
N GLY A 93 -5.73 -5.41 -28.14
CA GLY A 93 -6.68 -6.24 -27.41
C GLY A 93 -8.05 -6.45 -28.07
N SER A 94 -8.31 -5.89 -29.25
CA SER A 94 -9.54 -6.17 -29.98
C SER A 94 -9.47 -7.57 -30.59
N SER A 95 -10.27 -8.48 -30.06
CA SER A 95 -10.53 -9.79 -30.66
C SER A 95 -10.86 -9.63 -32.16
N LYS A 96 -10.03 -10.28 -32.95
CA LYS A 96 -10.04 -10.33 -34.42
C LYS A 96 -11.36 -10.93 -34.92
N LYS A 97 -12.36 -10.10 -35.22
CA LYS A 97 -13.45 -10.45 -36.16
C LYS A 97 -12.92 -10.17 -37.57
N LYS A 98 -12.70 -11.25 -38.31
CA LYS A 98 -12.13 -11.26 -39.67
C LYS A 98 -13.21 -10.83 -40.68
N GLY A 99 -12.87 -9.82 -41.47
CA GLY A 99 -13.58 -9.32 -42.66
C GLY A 99 -13.04 -7.91 -42.91
N GLY A 100 -12.12 -7.65 -43.84
CA GLY A 100 -12.03 -8.14 -45.21
C GLY A 100 -12.49 -6.99 -46.11
N GLY A 101 -11.56 -6.15 -46.58
CA GLY A 101 -11.88 -5.05 -47.51
C GLY A 101 -10.87 -3.91 -47.51
N SER A 102 -9.96 -3.96 -48.47
CA SER A 102 -8.99 -2.95 -48.86
C SER A 102 -9.62 -1.64 -49.37
N ASN A 103 -9.06 -0.47 -49.01
CA ASN A 103 -8.40 0.40 -50.01
C ASN A 103 -7.66 1.62 -49.42
N LYS A 104 -6.63 2.00 -50.19
CA LYS A 104 -5.56 3.00 -50.09
C LYS A 104 -6.03 4.48 -50.00
N PRO A 105 -5.22 5.43 -49.47
CA PRO A 105 -5.63 6.80 -49.19
C PRO A 105 -5.43 7.77 -50.37
N ALA A 106 -6.32 8.75 -50.50
CA ALA A 106 -6.19 9.92 -51.36
C ALA A 106 -6.62 11.19 -50.60
N ALA A 107 -5.96 12.29 -50.93
CA ALA A 107 -5.74 13.47 -50.11
C ALA A 107 -6.72 14.64 -50.33
N THR A 108 -6.55 15.67 -49.48
CA THR A 108 -6.79 17.11 -49.72
C THR A 108 -8.21 17.64 -49.43
N THR A 109 -8.38 18.50 -48.43
CA THR A 109 -8.40 19.98 -48.57
C THR A 109 -8.93 20.67 -47.31
N THR A 110 -8.26 21.79 -47.04
CA THR A 110 -8.50 22.87 -46.08
C THR A 110 -9.88 23.51 -46.23
N ALA A 111 -10.55 23.83 -45.11
CA ALA A 111 -11.39 25.02 -45.01
C ALA A 111 -11.69 25.38 -43.55
N THR A 112 -11.27 26.58 -43.21
CA THR A 112 -11.59 27.42 -42.06
C THR A 112 -13.09 27.70 -41.96
N THR A 113 -13.69 27.58 -40.78
CA THR A 113 -14.83 28.44 -40.37
C THR A 113 -14.88 28.57 -38.85
N LYS A 114 -14.83 29.83 -38.39
CA LYS A 114 -15.19 30.32 -37.06
C LYS A 114 -16.61 30.89 -37.16
N PRO A 115 -17.49 30.61 -36.20
CA PRO A 115 -18.21 31.69 -35.50
C PRO A 115 -18.22 31.43 -33.98
N SER A 116 -17.81 32.39 -33.15
CA SER A 116 -18.62 33.46 -32.55
C SER A 116 -19.62 32.96 -31.50
N ALA A 117 -19.56 33.63 -30.36
CA ALA A 117 -20.13 33.29 -29.06
C ALA A 117 -21.66 33.22 -29.01
N THR A 118 -22.17 32.28 -28.21
CA THR A 118 -23.42 32.42 -27.45
C THR A 118 -23.29 31.65 -26.14
N GLU A 119 -23.72 32.29 -25.06
CA GLU A 119 -23.73 31.85 -23.67
C GLU A 119 -24.43 30.50 -23.45
N ALA A 120 -23.86 29.67 -22.56
CA ALA A 120 -24.60 28.66 -21.80
C ALA A 120 -23.84 28.27 -20.53
N THR A 121 -24.27 28.85 -19.41
CA THR A 121 -24.34 28.29 -18.05
C THR A 121 -23.51 27.03 -17.79
N THR A 122 -22.31 27.18 -17.24
CA THR A 122 -21.56 26.07 -16.62
C THR A 122 -22.06 25.86 -15.20
N THR A 123 -22.84 24.80 -15.01
CA THR A 123 -23.05 24.13 -13.72
C THR A 123 -21.69 23.76 -13.09
N PRO A 124 -21.48 24.01 -11.78
CA PRO A 124 -20.19 23.77 -11.12
C PRO A 124 -19.85 22.28 -10.87
N ASP A 125 -20.76 21.34 -11.05
CA ASP A 125 -20.61 19.96 -10.57
C ASP A 125 -19.59 19.06 -11.29
N THR A 126 -19.14 19.40 -12.52
CA THR A 126 -18.26 18.48 -13.28
C THR A 126 -16.77 18.67 -12.99
N ALA A 127 -16.35 19.84 -12.51
CA ALA A 127 -14.95 20.12 -12.18
C ALA A 127 -14.57 19.60 -10.79
N GLU A 128 -15.48 19.70 -9.81
CA GLU A 128 -15.29 19.19 -8.45
C GLU A 128 -15.18 17.66 -8.41
N ALA A 129 -16.01 16.93 -9.18
CA ALA A 129 -15.92 15.47 -9.27
C ALA A 129 -14.58 14.99 -9.89
N LYS A 130 -14.01 15.74 -10.84
CA LYS A 130 -12.68 15.45 -11.42
C LYS A 130 -11.53 15.75 -10.45
N GLN A 131 -11.66 16.77 -9.61
CA GLN A 131 -10.65 17.11 -8.60
C GLN A 131 -10.72 16.20 -7.35
N ALA A 132 -11.91 15.84 -6.88
CA ALA A 132 -12.09 14.92 -5.75
C ALA A 132 -11.49 13.53 -6.05
N ALA A 133 -11.63 13.06 -7.29
CA ALA A 133 -11.06 11.80 -7.77
C ALA A 133 -9.53 11.79 -7.94
N SER A 134 -8.84 12.91 -7.64
CA SER A 134 -7.38 13.04 -7.73
C SER A 134 -6.67 12.94 -6.37
N ARG A 135 -7.41 12.91 -5.26
CA ARG A 135 -6.86 12.93 -3.89
C ARG A 135 -7.45 11.80 -3.04
N SER A 136 -6.66 11.31 -2.10
CA SER A 136 -7.16 10.36 -1.09
C SER A 136 -8.11 11.03 -0.11
N ALA A 137 -9.15 10.33 0.31
CA ALA A 137 -10.12 10.80 1.30
C ALA A 137 -10.42 9.72 2.35
N TRP A 138 -11.03 10.13 3.47
CA TRP A 138 -11.36 9.25 4.60
C TRP A 138 -12.86 9.21 4.94
N ASP A 139 -13.65 10.05 4.30
CA ASP A 139 -15.09 10.26 4.48
C ASP A 139 -15.91 9.68 3.32
N GLY A 140 -15.27 8.96 2.39
CA GLY A 140 -15.92 8.40 1.21
C GLY A 140 -16.05 9.39 0.04
N THR A 141 -15.60 10.64 0.14
CA THR A 141 -15.80 11.64 -0.92
C THR A 141 -15.01 11.39 -2.20
N ALA A 142 -13.86 10.71 -2.12
CA ALA A 142 -13.01 10.41 -3.27
C ALA A 142 -13.48 9.15 -4.00
N GLN A 143 -14.71 9.15 -4.52
CA GLN A 143 -15.29 8.01 -5.24
C GLN A 143 -14.50 7.65 -6.51
N PRO A 144 -14.51 6.37 -6.95
CA PRO A 144 -13.79 5.94 -8.15
C PRO A 144 -14.37 6.68 -9.37
N PRO A 145 -13.56 7.49 -10.07
CA PRO A 145 -14.03 8.24 -11.23
C PRO A 145 -14.38 7.31 -12.39
N PRO A 146 -15.28 7.72 -13.28
CA PRO A 146 -15.54 6.96 -14.49
C PRO A 146 -14.28 6.83 -15.36
N PRO A 147 -14.14 5.74 -16.14
CA PRO A 147 -13.05 5.61 -17.10
C PRO A 147 -13.10 6.74 -18.14
N VAL A 148 -11.93 7.24 -18.53
CA VAL A 148 -11.81 8.19 -19.64
C VAL A 148 -11.85 7.44 -20.96
N ASP A 149 -12.11 8.13 -22.07
CA ASP A 149 -12.16 7.54 -23.41
C ASP A 149 -10.87 6.77 -23.73
N GLY A 150 -11.01 5.50 -24.13
CA GLY A 150 -9.90 4.57 -24.33
C GLY A 150 -9.33 3.90 -23.07
N GLU A 151 -9.93 4.08 -21.89
CA GLU A 151 -9.60 3.35 -20.67
C GLU A 151 -10.64 2.28 -20.34
N ARG A 152 -10.19 1.13 -19.84
CA ARG A 152 -11.05 0.08 -19.26
C ARG A 152 -10.73 -0.09 -17.78
N VAL A 153 -11.76 -0.32 -16.98
CA VAL A 153 -11.63 -0.58 -15.54
C VAL A 153 -11.62 -2.08 -15.29
N VAL A 154 -10.65 -2.54 -14.53
CA VAL A 154 -10.60 -3.90 -13.98
C VAL A 154 -10.78 -3.80 -12.48
N THR A 155 -11.87 -4.36 -11.98
CA THR A 155 -12.21 -4.35 -10.55
C THR A 155 -11.74 -5.65 -9.88
N ILE A 156 -11.21 -5.50 -8.66
CA ILE A 156 -10.85 -6.58 -7.75
C ILE A 156 -11.69 -6.40 -6.49
N ASP A 157 -12.52 -7.39 -6.15
CA ASP A 157 -13.14 -7.46 -4.83
C ASP A 157 -12.10 -7.98 -3.85
N MET A 158 -11.92 -7.30 -2.72
CA MET A 158 -10.93 -7.63 -1.70
C MET A 158 -11.58 -8.03 -0.38
N THR A 159 -12.91 -8.08 -0.35
CA THR A 159 -13.67 -8.40 0.85
C THR A 159 -13.36 -9.82 1.30
N HIS A 160 -13.05 -10.00 2.59
CA HIS A 160 -12.63 -11.29 3.18
C HIS A 160 -11.35 -11.91 2.58
N MET A 161 -10.59 -11.16 1.78
CA MET A 161 -9.32 -11.65 1.24
C MET A 161 -8.15 -11.33 2.16
N HIS A 162 -7.12 -12.17 2.15
CA HIS A 162 -5.84 -11.84 2.77
C HIS A 162 -4.99 -10.94 1.84
N SER A 163 -4.14 -10.10 2.41
CA SER A 163 -3.28 -9.18 1.65
C SER A 163 -2.41 -9.86 0.58
N THR A 164 -1.94 -11.08 0.84
CA THR A 164 -1.16 -11.87 -0.12
C THR A 164 -2.00 -12.36 -1.30
N ALA A 165 -3.27 -12.69 -1.07
CA ALA A 165 -4.20 -13.10 -2.12
C ALA A 165 -4.58 -11.90 -3.01
N ILE A 166 -4.83 -10.73 -2.41
CA ILE A 166 -5.07 -9.48 -3.14
C ILE A 166 -3.87 -9.15 -4.05
N LEU A 167 -2.65 -9.31 -3.53
CA LEU A 167 -1.44 -9.10 -4.32
C LEU A 167 -1.33 -10.08 -5.49
N ALA A 168 -1.56 -11.37 -5.24
CA ALA A 168 -1.50 -12.39 -6.29
C ALA A 168 -2.52 -12.12 -7.41
N GLU A 169 -3.73 -11.71 -7.06
CA GLU A 169 -4.76 -11.35 -8.03
C GLU A 169 -4.39 -10.09 -8.81
N LEU A 170 -3.85 -9.06 -8.13
CA LEU A 170 -3.35 -7.86 -8.79
C LEU A 170 -2.25 -8.21 -9.79
N VAL A 171 -1.25 -9.02 -9.40
CA VAL A 171 -0.17 -9.46 -10.28
C VAL A 171 -0.71 -10.25 -11.47
N THR A 172 -1.69 -11.13 -11.25
CA THR A 172 -2.31 -11.94 -12.30
C THR A 172 -3.08 -11.07 -13.30
N LYS A 173 -3.85 -10.09 -12.82
CA LYS A 173 -4.67 -9.19 -13.67
C LYS A 173 -3.84 -8.13 -14.39
N THR A 174 -2.74 -7.69 -13.78
CA THR A 174 -1.90 -6.63 -14.34
C THR A 174 -0.71 -7.14 -15.13
N GLY A 175 -0.23 -8.36 -14.87
CA GLY A 175 1.02 -8.87 -15.43
C GLY A 175 2.26 -8.19 -14.84
N ALA A 176 2.17 -7.66 -13.62
CA ALA A 176 3.28 -6.98 -12.96
C ALA A 176 4.45 -7.95 -12.66
N VAL A 177 5.69 -7.46 -12.79
CA VAL A 177 6.90 -8.26 -12.55
C VAL A 177 7.50 -7.89 -11.19
N ALA A 178 7.73 -8.88 -10.33
CA ALA A 178 8.35 -8.65 -9.02
C ALA A 178 9.76 -8.06 -9.15
N ALA A 179 10.05 -7.02 -8.39
CA ALA A 179 11.36 -6.38 -8.38
C ALA A 179 12.38 -7.28 -7.66
N LYS A 180 13.52 -7.52 -8.31
CA LYS A 180 14.61 -8.34 -7.77
C LYS A 180 15.77 -7.44 -7.28
N PRO A 181 16.41 -7.76 -6.14
CA PRO A 181 17.62 -7.07 -5.69
C PRO A 181 18.78 -7.28 -6.66
N ASN A 182 19.69 -6.31 -6.72
CA ASN A 182 21.01 -6.50 -7.33
C ASN A 182 21.97 -7.21 -6.33
N LEU A 183 23.22 -7.46 -6.74
CA LEU A 183 24.21 -8.17 -5.92
C LEU A 183 24.55 -7.41 -4.63
N ASP A 184 24.96 -6.15 -4.74
CA ASP A 184 25.36 -5.31 -3.60
C ASP A 184 24.22 -5.15 -2.57
N GLU A 185 22.99 -4.97 -3.03
CA GLU A 185 21.82 -4.84 -2.16
C GLU A 185 21.44 -6.16 -1.50
N ALA A 186 21.68 -7.29 -2.18
CA ALA A 186 21.50 -8.61 -1.58
C ALA A 186 22.49 -8.83 -0.44
N GLU A 187 23.76 -8.43 -0.60
CA GLU A 187 24.77 -8.48 0.46
C GLU A 187 24.42 -7.57 1.63
N ASP A 188 24.03 -6.32 1.35
CA ASP A 188 23.58 -5.38 2.38
C ASP A 188 22.37 -5.93 3.17
N MET A 189 21.41 -6.55 2.50
CA MET A 189 20.26 -7.19 3.15
C MET A 189 20.66 -8.39 4.00
N ALA A 190 21.62 -9.21 3.53
CA ALA A 190 22.15 -10.33 4.30
C ALA A 190 22.84 -9.84 5.58
N ALA A 191 23.72 -8.84 5.47
CA ALA A 191 24.38 -8.22 6.62
C ALA A 191 23.38 -7.64 7.64
N LEU A 192 22.30 -6.99 7.17
CA LEU A 192 21.24 -6.50 8.05
C LEU A 192 20.44 -7.62 8.72
N ALA A 193 20.25 -8.75 8.04
CA ALA A 193 19.59 -9.92 8.61
C ALA A 193 20.43 -10.54 9.73
N ASP A 194 21.75 -10.62 9.57
CA ASP A 194 22.64 -11.15 10.60
C ASP A 194 22.68 -10.26 11.84
N VAL A 195 22.70 -8.93 11.66
CA VAL A 195 22.57 -7.98 12.78
C VAL A 195 21.23 -8.14 13.51
N LYS A 196 20.12 -8.45 12.81
CA LYS A 196 18.83 -8.74 13.46
C LYS A 196 18.87 -10.03 14.27
N LYS A 197 19.43 -11.11 13.71
CA LYS A 197 19.60 -12.39 14.42
C LYS A 197 20.40 -12.22 15.71
N GLN A 198 21.51 -11.48 15.64
CA GLN A 198 22.31 -11.14 16.82
C GLN A 198 21.48 -10.32 17.84
N GLY A 199 20.77 -9.29 17.38
CA GLY A 199 19.93 -8.47 18.25
C GLY A 199 18.78 -9.23 18.92
N GLU A 200 18.26 -10.29 18.31
CA GLU A 200 17.27 -11.19 18.91
C GLU A 200 17.88 -12.08 20.00
N ALA A 201 19.09 -12.60 19.79
CA ALA A 201 19.84 -13.34 20.81
C ALA A 201 20.15 -12.43 22.02
N ASP A 202 20.68 -11.22 21.77
CA ASP A 202 20.97 -10.25 22.81
C ASP A 202 19.71 -9.85 23.60
N ARG A 203 18.58 -9.67 22.91
CA ARG A 203 17.31 -9.33 23.55
C ARG A 203 16.86 -10.42 24.52
N LYS A 204 17.08 -11.70 24.19
CA LYS A 204 16.74 -12.82 25.09
C LYS A 204 17.64 -12.82 26.32
N LEU A 205 18.95 -12.66 26.14
CA LEU A 205 19.92 -12.61 27.25
C LEU A 205 19.61 -11.46 28.22
N VAL A 206 19.36 -10.26 27.69
CA VAL A 206 19.00 -9.09 28.51
C VAL A 206 17.67 -9.30 29.22
N LEU A 207 16.69 -9.92 28.56
CA LEU A 207 15.40 -10.21 29.18
C LEU A 207 15.56 -11.17 30.37
N GLU A 208 16.36 -12.22 30.25
CA GLU A 208 16.65 -13.15 31.35
C GLU A 208 17.36 -12.45 32.51
N TYR A 209 18.37 -11.64 32.22
CA TYR A 209 19.08 -10.86 33.22
C TYR A 209 18.14 -9.90 33.98
N VAL A 210 17.31 -9.15 33.26
CA VAL A 210 16.36 -8.20 33.85
C VAL A 210 15.31 -8.92 34.68
N GLN A 211 14.82 -10.08 34.22
CA GLN A 211 13.89 -10.90 35.00
C GLN A 211 14.55 -11.45 36.27
N GLY A 212 15.80 -11.91 36.20
CA GLY A 212 16.57 -12.37 37.35
C GLY A 212 16.72 -11.28 38.42
N GLN A 213 17.14 -10.08 38.01
CA GLN A 213 17.22 -8.92 38.90
C GLN A 213 15.88 -8.56 39.53
N LYS A 214 14.79 -8.59 38.74
CA LYS A 214 13.44 -8.33 39.25
C LYS A 214 12.99 -9.38 40.28
N ARG A 215 13.31 -10.66 40.05
CA ARG A 215 13.01 -11.76 40.98
C ARG A 215 13.80 -11.63 42.28
N GLN A 216 15.11 -11.37 42.20
CA GLN A 216 15.96 -11.16 43.37
C GLN A 216 15.48 -9.97 44.20
N LYS A 217 15.18 -8.84 43.56
CA LYS A 217 14.64 -7.66 44.24
C LYS A 217 13.31 -7.95 44.93
N ALA A 218 12.39 -8.65 44.26
CA ALA A 218 11.10 -9.02 44.83
C ALA A 218 11.25 -9.96 46.04
N LEU A 219 12.20 -10.90 45.99
CA LEU A 219 12.48 -11.81 47.11
C LEU A 219 13.03 -11.04 48.33
N LEU A 220 14.01 -10.16 48.12
CA LEU A 220 14.57 -9.32 49.18
C LEU A 220 13.52 -8.39 49.79
N GLU A 221 12.65 -7.82 48.97
CA GLU A 221 11.55 -6.98 49.44
C GLU A 221 10.54 -7.77 50.28
N ARG A 222 10.20 -8.99 49.86
CA ARG A 222 9.34 -9.89 50.65
C ARG A 222 9.97 -10.24 51.99
N ALA A 223 11.26 -10.61 52.00
CA ALA A 223 11.97 -10.92 53.24
C ALA A 223 12.05 -9.72 54.19
N ARG A 224 12.27 -8.51 53.67
CA ARG A 224 12.23 -7.27 54.48
C ARG A 224 10.86 -7.04 55.10
N ARG A 225 9.78 -7.19 54.32
CA ARG A 225 8.40 -7.05 54.82
C ARG A 225 8.07 -8.07 55.91
N GLU A 226 8.49 -9.32 55.74
CA GLU A 226 8.29 -10.37 56.74
C GLU A 226 9.10 -10.08 58.01
N ALA A 227 10.34 -9.63 57.90
CA ALA A 227 11.16 -9.24 59.04
C ALA A 227 10.58 -8.02 59.80
N ASP A 228 10.11 -7.00 59.08
CA ASP A 228 9.46 -5.83 59.66
C ASP A 228 8.16 -6.22 60.39
N ALA A 229 7.39 -7.16 59.82
CA ALA A 229 6.18 -7.70 60.45
C ALA A 229 6.49 -8.49 61.74
N ILE A 230 7.53 -9.32 61.73
CA ILE A 230 7.98 -10.06 62.93
C ILE A 230 8.46 -9.08 64.00
N LYS A 231 9.23 -8.05 63.61
CA LYS A 231 9.71 -7.03 64.55
C LYS A 231 8.56 -6.24 65.18
N ALA A 232 7.53 -5.89 64.40
CA ALA A 232 6.34 -5.24 64.90
C ALA A 232 5.53 -6.16 65.85
N ALA A 233 5.39 -7.44 65.51
CA ALA A 233 4.70 -8.42 66.34
C ALA A 233 5.40 -8.69 67.68
N ASN A 234 6.74 -8.66 67.71
CA ASN A 234 7.52 -8.83 68.94
C ASN A 234 7.61 -7.56 69.81
N ALA A 235 7.19 -6.40 69.30
CA ALA A 235 7.20 -5.13 70.01
C ALA A 235 5.84 -4.77 70.64
N MET A 236 4.81 -5.59 70.40
CA MET A 236 3.51 -5.58 71.09
C MET A 236 3.51 -6.62 72.21
#